data_AF-A0A524GEQ7-F1
#
_entry.id   AF-A0A524GEQ7-F1
#
_cell.length_a   1.000
_cell.length_b   1.000
_cell.length_c   1.000
_cell.angle_alpha   90.00
_cell.angle_beta   90.00
_cell.angle_gamma   90.00
#
_symmetry.space_group_name_H-M   'P 1'
#
loop_
_entity.id
_entity.type
_entity.pdbx_description
1 polymer ?
#
loop_
_entity_poly.entity_id
_entity_poly.type
_entity_poly.pdbx_seq_one_letter_code
_entity_poly.pdbx_strand_id
1 'polypeptide(L)'
;GSAAFELERLDEAREAFEEAHLLDPAEVGATFMLGVTSRRQGQLDVAVKYLAEAAVRDPNLMQALVELGIAYAALERHADAERVCREVLAKDPENIEARIGLAVALYHQDEDSAAVSEFREALELDPDNLRAHYGLGLALVYSGDTRSAIKEVVYLNSRDPELAADLHEWVFPDD
;
A
#
# COMPACT_ATOMS: atom_id res chain seq x y z
N GLY A 1 -2.00 -23.59 5.07
CA GLY A 1 -1.74 -22.17 4.75
C GLY A 1 -2.95 -21.55 4.09
N SER A 2 -3.12 -21.73 2.78
CA SER A 2 -4.04 -20.92 1.96
C SER A 2 -5.51 -20.94 2.41
N ALA A 3 -6.07 -22.11 2.72
CA ALA A 3 -7.44 -22.19 3.22
C ALA A 3 -7.65 -21.46 4.56
N ALA A 4 -6.66 -21.48 5.46
CA ALA A 4 -6.73 -20.72 6.71
C ALA A 4 -6.61 -19.21 6.46
N PHE A 5 -5.78 -18.81 5.50
CA PHE A 5 -5.63 -17.40 5.09
C PHE A 5 -6.92 -16.83 4.52
N GLU A 6 -7.61 -17.57 3.65
CA GLU A 6 -8.91 -17.19 3.08
C GLU A 6 -10.00 -17.06 4.16
N LEU A 7 -9.92 -17.86 5.23
CA LEU A 7 -10.84 -17.82 6.37
C LEU A 7 -10.42 -16.81 7.45
N GLU A 8 -9.45 -15.93 7.17
CA GLU A 8 -8.90 -14.94 8.10
C GLU A 8 -8.34 -15.53 9.41
N ARG A 9 -8.02 -16.83 9.42
CA ARG A 9 -7.37 -17.53 10.53
C ARG A 9 -5.87 -17.32 10.42
N LEU A 10 -5.44 -16.07 10.58
CA LEU A 10 -4.08 -15.63 10.23
C LEU A 10 -2.98 -16.34 11.03
N ASP A 11 -3.23 -16.68 12.30
CA ASP A 11 -2.26 -17.42 13.11
C ASP A 11 -2.01 -18.83 12.56
N GLU A 12 -3.07 -19.56 12.23
CA GLU A 12 -2.99 -20.90 11.63
C GLU A 12 -2.43 -20.86 10.21
N ALA A 13 -2.77 -19.81 9.45
CA ALA A 13 -2.21 -19.58 8.12
C ALA A 13 -0.69 -19.44 8.22
N ARG A 14 -0.22 -18.57 9.13
CA ARG A 14 1.21 -18.33 9.37
C ARG A 14 1.92 -19.60 9.77
N GLU A 15 1.45 -20.32 10.80
CA GLU A 15 2.08 -21.57 11.25
C GLU A 15 2.22 -22.58 10.12
N ALA A 16 1.17 -22.75 9.31
CA ALA A 16 1.21 -23.69 8.20
C ALA A 16 2.15 -23.24 7.06
N PHE A 17 2.28 -21.93 6.80
CA PHE A 17 3.25 -21.44 5.84
C PHE A 17 4.69 -21.47 6.39
N GLU A 18 4.88 -21.35 7.71
CA GLU A 18 6.19 -21.48 8.38
C GLU A 18 6.68 -22.92 8.26
N GLU A 19 5.81 -23.90 8.51
CA GLU A 19 6.11 -25.32 8.30
C GLU A 19 6.44 -25.61 6.83
N ALA A 20 5.67 -25.08 5.87
CA ALA A 20 5.95 -25.25 4.45
C ALA A 20 7.32 -24.66 4.05
N HIS A 21 7.63 -23.45 4.53
CA HIS A 21 8.94 -22.82 4.30
C HIS A 21 10.10 -23.59 4.97
N LEU A 22 9.88 -24.24 6.12
CA LEU A 22 10.88 -25.10 6.75
C LEU A 22 11.13 -26.39 5.95
N LEU A 23 10.10 -26.95 5.32
CA LEU A 23 10.19 -28.16 4.51
C LEU A 23 10.88 -27.90 3.17
N ASP A 24 10.56 -26.76 2.53
CA ASP A 24 11.22 -26.33 1.30
C ASP A 24 11.49 -24.80 1.32
N PRO A 25 12.66 -24.38 1.84
CA PRO A 25 13.03 -22.97 1.85
C PRO A 25 13.25 -22.36 0.45
N ALA A 26 13.38 -23.19 -0.60
CA ALA A 26 13.52 -22.71 -1.97
C ALA A 26 12.17 -22.38 -2.61
N GLU A 27 11.06 -22.88 -2.05
CA GLU A 27 9.72 -22.59 -2.55
C GLU A 27 9.33 -21.13 -2.28
N VAL A 28 9.09 -20.38 -3.35
CA VAL A 28 8.74 -18.95 -3.27
C VAL A 28 7.31 -18.75 -2.77
N GLY A 29 6.39 -19.65 -3.09
CA GLY A 29 4.96 -19.53 -2.77
C GLY A 29 4.69 -19.44 -1.26
N ALA A 30 5.17 -20.42 -0.50
CA ALA A 30 5.10 -20.40 0.97
C ALA A 30 5.80 -19.17 1.58
N THR A 31 6.98 -18.80 1.09
CA THR A 31 7.74 -17.64 1.56
C THR A 31 6.97 -16.33 1.32
N PHE A 32 6.38 -16.15 0.13
CA PHE A 32 5.55 -15.00 -0.19
C PHE A 32 4.32 -14.93 0.71
N MET A 33 3.60 -16.04 0.87
CA MET A 33 2.40 -16.10 1.70
C MET A 33 2.69 -15.87 3.18
N LEU A 34 3.86 -16.26 3.69
CA LEU A 34 4.33 -15.85 5.02
C LEU A 34 4.40 -14.33 5.13
N GLY A 35 5.06 -13.69 4.17
CA GLY A 35 5.18 -12.24 4.12
C GLY A 35 3.83 -11.52 4.14
N VAL A 36 2.91 -11.95 3.27
CA VAL A 36 1.55 -11.38 3.19
C VAL A 36 0.75 -11.63 4.47
N THR A 37 0.82 -12.84 5.04
CA THR A 37 0.11 -13.18 6.28
C THR A 37 0.62 -12.36 7.45
N SER A 38 1.95 -12.25 7.60
CA SER A 38 2.57 -11.41 8.63
C SER A 38 2.20 -9.94 8.49
N ARG A 39 2.09 -9.40 7.26
CA ARG A 39 1.63 -8.03 7.04
C ARG A 39 0.21 -7.83 7.55
N ARG A 40 -0.70 -8.76 7.24
CA ARG A 40 -2.09 -8.72 7.72
C ARG A 40 -2.20 -8.83 9.25
N GLN A 41 -1.26 -9.51 9.90
CA GLN A 41 -1.16 -9.58 11.36
C GLN A 41 -0.49 -8.34 11.99
N GLY A 42 -0.07 -7.35 11.19
CA GLY A 42 0.68 -6.19 11.68
C GLY A 42 2.13 -6.49 12.08
N GLN A 43 2.65 -7.68 11.76
CA GLN A 43 4.03 -8.08 12.02
C GLN A 43 4.92 -7.59 10.88
N LEU A 44 5.04 -6.27 10.76
CA LEU A 44 5.57 -5.62 9.57
C LEU A 44 7.05 -5.94 9.32
N ASP A 45 7.88 -6.06 10.37
CA ASP A 45 9.29 -6.47 10.20
C ASP A 45 9.42 -7.90 9.64
N VAL A 46 8.55 -8.80 10.10
CA VAL A 46 8.49 -10.19 9.62
C VAL A 46 8.00 -10.22 8.17
N ALA A 47 7.00 -9.39 7.86
CA ALA A 47 6.51 -9.22 6.49
C ALA A 47 7.61 -8.75 5.54
N VAL A 48 8.34 -7.68 5.90
CA VAL A 48 9.46 -7.17 5.10
C VAL A 48 10.50 -8.25 4.85
N LYS A 49 10.89 -9.00 5.88
CA LYS A 49 11.87 -10.09 5.74
C LYS A 49 11.44 -11.08 4.65
N TYR A 50 10.25 -11.66 4.76
CA TYR A 50 9.82 -12.73 3.87
C TYR A 50 9.39 -12.22 2.48
N LEU A 51 8.84 -11.02 2.38
CA LEU A 51 8.52 -10.40 1.08
C LEU A 51 9.79 -10.04 0.31
N ALA A 52 10.82 -9.50 0.97
CA ALA A 52 12.12 -9.24 0.35
C ALA A 52 12.79 -10.55 -0.08
N GLU A 53 12.71 -11.59 0.75
CA GLU A 53 13.23 -12.92 0.43
C GLU A 53 12.53 -13.53 -0.80
N ALA A 54 11.20 -13.43 -0.88
CA ALA A 54 10.42 -13.87 -2.04
C ALA A 54 10.79 -13.09 -3.31
N ALA A 55 10.91 -11.76 -3.22
CA ALA A 55 11.27 -10.91 -4.35
C ALA A 55 12.70 -11.16 -4.87
N VAL A 56 13.65 -11.51 -3.99
CA VAL A 56 15.01 -11.90 -4.40
C VAL A 56 15.01 -13.25 -5.11
N ARG A 57 14.20 -14.20 -4.66
CA ARG A 57 14.12 -15.55 -5.27
C ARG A 57 13.40 -15.56 -6.60
N ASP A 58 12.32 -14.80 -6.72
CA ASP A 58 11.60 -14.60 -7.97
C ASP A 58 11.45 -13.10 -8.29
N PRO A 59 12.41 -12.53 -9.04
CA PRO A 59 12.36 -11.13 -9.46
C PRO A 59 11.18 -10.77 -10.39
N ASN A 60 10.42 -11.77 -10.86
CA ASN A 60 9.22 -11.58 -11.68
C ASN A 60 7.94 -11.64 -10.84
N LEU A 61 8.01 -12.02 -9.56
CA LEU A 61 6.86 -11.99 -8.65
C LEU A 61 6.58 -10.54 -8.23
N MET A 62 5.99 -9.76 -9.14
CA MET A 62 5.70 -8.34 -8.95
C MET A 62 4.85 -8.08 -7.71
N GLN A 63 3.94 -9.00 -7.39
CA GLN A 63 3.10 -8.90 -6.21
C GLN A 63 3.91 -8.91 -4.90
N ALA A 64 5.05 -9.61 -4.84
CA ALA A 64 5.93 -9.56 -3.67
C ALA A 64 6.57 -8.17 -3.49
N LEU A 65 6.95 -7.51 -4.59
CA LEU A 65 7.47 -6.14 -4.56
C LEU A 65 6.38 -5.14 -4.15
N VAL A 66 5.15 -5.26 -4.68
CA VAL A 66 4.02 -4.41 -4.26
C VAL A 66 3.76 -4.54 -2.76
N GLU A 67 3.62 -5.78 -2.26
CA GLU A 67 3.38 -6.05 -0.84
C GLU A 67 4.56 -5.57 0.03
N LEU A 68 5.79 -5.68 -0.46
CA LEU A 68 6.99 -5.17 0.22
C LEU A 68 6.97 -3.64 0.31
N GLY A 69 6.60 -2.94 -0.76
CA GLY A 69 6.44 -1.48 -0.76
C GLY A 69 5.40 -1.03 0.25
N ILE A 70 4.25 -1.71 0.32
CA ILE A 70 3.19 -1.45 1.31
C ILE A 70 3.71 -1.71 2.75
N ALA A 71 4.44 -2.80 2.97
CA ALA A 71 5.02 -3.12 4.28
C ALA A 71 6.06 -2.07 4.72
N TYR A 72 6.89 -1.58 3.81
CA TYR A 72 7.82 -0.49 4.10
C TYR A 72 7.11 0.82 4.45
N ALA A 73 6.05 1.17 3.71
CA ALA A 73 5.27 2.37 4.00
C ALA A 73 4.63 2.29 5.40
N ALA A 74 4.08 1.13 5.77
CA ALA A 74 3.51 0.90 7.09
C ALA A 74 4.55 0.91 8.23
N LEU A 75 5.83 0.68 7.92
CA LEU A 75 6.96 0.82 8.86
C LEU A 75 7.56 2.23 8.88
N GLU A 76 6.93 3.20 8.21
CA GLU A 76 7.46 4.56 8.03
C GLU A 76 8.84 4.60 7.32
N ARG A 77 9.18 3.52 6.59
CA ARG A 77 10.39 3.42 5.78
C ARG A 77 10.11 3.94 4.37
N HIS A 78 9.75 5.21 4.28
CA HIS A 78 9.21 5.82 3.06
C HIS A 78 10.19 5.77 1.87
N ALA A 79 11.48 6.01 2.08
CA ALA A 79 12.49 5.90 1.02
C ALA A 79 12.63 4.47 0.46
N ASP A 80 12.47 3.45 1.30
CA ASP A 80 12.48 2.05 0.84
C ASP A 80 11.19 1.72 0.07
N ALA A 81 10.04 2.21 0.55
CA ALA A 81 8.75 2.05 -0.11
C ALA A 81 8.76 2.69 -1.51
N GLU A 82 9.23 3.93 -1.61
CA GLU A 82 9.40 4.67 -2.87
C GLU A 82 10.27 3.90 -3.86
N ARG A 83 11.46 3.44 -3.43
CA ARG A 83 12.38 2.69 -4.28
C ARG A 83 11.71 1.43 -4.85
N VAL A 84 11.04 0.65 -4.01
CA VAL A 84 10.39 -0.59 -4.44
C VAL A 84 9.19 -0.31 -5.34
N CYS A 85 8.35 0.68 -5.01
CA CYS A 85 7.20 1.03 -5.84
C CYS A 85 7.63 1.51 -7.23
N ARG A 86 8.72 2.30 -7.33
CA ARG A 86 9.28 2.68 -8.63
C ARG A 86 9.83 1.49 -9.42
N GLU A 87 10.41 0.50 -8.76
CA GLU A 87 10.82 -0.75 -9.44
C GLU A 87 9.61 -1.48 -10.04
N VAL A 88 8.47 -1.50 -9.32
CA VAL A 88 7.23 -2.06 -9.85
C VAL A 88 6.76 -1.27 -11.07
N LEU A 89 6.64 0.05 -10.95
CA LEU A 89 6.14 0.91 -12.02
C LEU A 89 7.05 0.94 -13.26
N ALA A 90 8.35 0.68 -13.10
CA ALA A 90 9.26 0.54 -14.23
C ALA A 90 8.97 -0.70 -15.10
N LYS A 91 8.38 -1.74 -14.52
CA LYS A 91 8.01 -2.99 -15.22
C LYS A 91 6.53 -3.03 -15.59
N ASP A 92 5.69 -2.50 -14.72
CA ASP A 92 4.24 -2.44 -14.85
C ASP A 92 3.75 -1.01 -14.53
N PRO A 93 3.78 -0.09 -15.52
CA PRO A 93 3.35 1.28 -15.32
C PRO A 93 1.89 1.43 -14.95
N GLU A 94 1.03 0.43 -15.19
CA GLU A 94 -0.40 0.52 -14.89
C GLU A 94 -0.75 -0.06 -13.51
N ASN A 95 0.27 -0.37 -12.69
CA ASN A 95 0.07 -0.93 -11.36
C ASN A 95 -0.47 0.11 -10.36
N ILE A 96 -1.79 0.14 -10.17
CA ILE A 96 -2.48 1.10 -9.29
C ILE A 96 -1.97 1.01 -7.83
N GLU A 97 -1.78 -0.19 -7.28
CA GLU A 97 -1.33 -0.35 -5.89
C GLU A 97 0.09 0.17 -5.66
N ALA A 98 1.02 -0.10 -6.59
CA ALA A 98 2.36 0.46 -6.52
C ALA A 98 2.35 1.98 -6.65
N ARG A 99 1.46 2.52 -7.49
CA ARG A 99 1.30 3.96 -7.69
C ARG A 99 0.78 4.67 -6.44
N ILE A 100 -0.26 4.11 -5.82
CA ILE A 100 -0.76 4.57 -4.52
C ILE A 100 0.33 4.45 -3.45
N GLY A 101 1.07 3.34 -3.41
CA GLY A 101 2.18 3.14 -2.49
C GLY A 101 3.30 4.19 -2.66
N LEU A 102 3.64 4.52 -3.91
CA LEU A 102 4.59 5.59 -4.24
C LEU A 102 4.07 6.96 -3.79
N ALA A 103 2.82 7.27 -4.09
CA ALA A 103 2.19 8.54 -3.70
C ALA A 103 2.20 8.74 -2.18
N VAL A 104 1.84 7.70 -1.42
CA VAL A 104 1.91 7.71 0.06
C VAL A 104 3.34 7.91 0.56
N ALA A 105 4.31 7.20 -0.04
CA ALA A 105 5.71 7.35 0.34
C ALA A 105 6.27 8.77 0.07
N LEU A 106 5.85 9.40 -1.03
CA LEU A 106 6.22 10.78 -1.36
C LEU A 106 5.57 11.78 -0.42
N TYR A 107 4.28 11.59 -0.11
CA TYR A 107 3.55 12.43 0.83
C TYR A 107 4.25 12.49 2.21
N HIS A 108 4.62 11.33 2.76
CA HIS A 108 5.33 11.29 4.05
C HIS A 108 6.80 11.77 3.99
N GLN A 109 7.32 12.03 2.79
CA GLN A 109 8.63 12.67 2.60
C GLN A 109 8.50 14.17 2.30
N ASP A 110 7.32 14.76 2.55
CA ASP A 110 6.98 16.16 2.28
C ASP A 110 7.08 16.53 0.79
N GLU A 111 7.03 15.53 -0.11
CA GLU A 111 7.02 15.70 -1.56
C GLU A 111 5.59 15.81 -2.11
N ASP A 112 4.77 16.67 -1.51
CA ASP A 112 3.32 16.73 -1.73
C ASP A 112 2.92 16.89 -3.20
N SER A 113 3.64 17.71 -3.97
CA SER A 113 3.36 17.91 -5.40
C SER A 113 3.57 16.63 -6.22
N ALA A 114 4.58 15.84 -5.87
CA ALA A 114 4.83 14.55 -6.53
C ALA A 114 3.78 13.52 -6.09
N ALA A 115 3.43 13.49 -4.80
CA ALA A 115 2.35 12.64 -4.29
C ALA A 115 1.01 12.91 -4.99
N VAL A 116 0.63 14.18 -5.15
CA VAL A 116 -0.58 14.59 -5.89
C VAL A 116 -0.54 14.08 -7.33
N SER A 117 0.62 14.13 -8.00
CA SER A 117 0.77 13.62 -9.38
C SER A 117 0.49 12.13 -9.44
N GLU A 118 1.11 11.35 -8.56
CA GLU A 118 0.96 9.89 -8.53
C GLU A 118 -0.46 9.46 -8.15
N PHE A 119 -1.12 10.13 -7.20
CA PHE A 119 -2.52 9.85 -6.89
C PHE A 119 -3.44 10.16 -8.07
N ARG A 120 -3.21 11.24 -8.81
CA ARG A 120 -3.99 11.55 -10.02
C ARG A 120 -3.79 10.51 -11.10
N GLU A 121 -2.56 10.08 -11.35
CA GLU A 121 -2.29 8.99 -12.30
C GLU A 121 -2.95 7.67 -11.86
N ALA A 122 -3.02 7.38 -10.56
CA ALA A 122 -3.76 6.22 -10.04
C ALA A 122 -5.27 6.34 -10.33
N LEU A 123 -5.84 7.54 -10.17
CA LEU A 123 -7.25 7.83 -10.45
C LEU A 123 -7.58 7.91 -11.95
N GLU A 124 -6.59 8.13 -12.82
CA GLU A 124 -6.78 7.97 -14.26
C GLU A 124 -6.99 6.51 -14.65
N LEU A 125 -6.35 5.58 -13.93
CA LEU A 125 -6.46 4.13 -14.13
C LEU A 125 -7.70 3.54 -13.43
N ASP A 126 -8.00 4.00 -12.22
CA ASP A 126 -9.17 3.60 -11.43
C ASP A 126 -9.87 4.83 -10.81
N PRO A 127 -10.82 5.43 -11.54
CA PRO A 127 -11.51 6.65 -11.10
C PRO A 127 -12.43 6.49 -9.87
N ASP A 128 -12.66 5.26 -9.41
CA ASP A 128 -13.49 4.99 -8.24
C ASP A 128 -12.68 4.52 -7.02
N ASN A 129 -11.35 4.61 -7.08
CA ASN A 129 -10.46 4.18 -6.01
C ASN A 129 -10.53 5.12 -4.79
N LEU A 130 -11.29 4.72 -3.76
CA LEU A 130 -11.50 5.52 -2.56
C LEU A 130 -10.19 5.84 -1.82
N ARG A 131 -9.23 4.91 -1.81
CA ARG A 131 -7.93 5.11 -1.14
C ARG A 131 -7.09 6.17 -1.86
N ALA A 132 -7.09 6.17 -3.19
CA ALA A 132 -6.42 7.20 -3.97
C ALA A 132 -7.11 8.57 -3.82
N HIS A 133 -8.45 8.63 -3.79
CA HIS A 133 -9.18 9.87 -3.52
C HIS A 133 -8.87 10.46 -2.13
N TYR A 134 -8.86 9.63 -1.09
CA TYR A 134 -8.51 10.06 0.26
C TYR A 134 -7.05 10.55 0.35
N GLY A 135 -6.10 9.78 -0.20
CA GLY A 135 -4.69 10.16 -0.23
C GLY A 135 -4.43 11.44 -1.04
N LEU A 136 -5.13 11.62 -2.17
CA LEU A 136 -5.11 12.85 -2.95
C LEU A 136 -5.63 14.03 -2.13
N GLY A 137 -6.74 13.85 -1.42
CA GLY A 137 -7.30 14.84 -0.52
C GLY A 137 -6.29 15.34 0.50
N LEU A 138 -5.62 14.43 1.22
CA LEU A 138 -4.58 14.76 2.18
C LEU A 138 -3.43 15.52 1.51
N ALA A 139 -2.85 14.99 0.43
CA ALA A 139 -1.74 15.65 -0.26
C ALA A 139 -2.12 17.04 -0.81
N LEU A 140 -3.38 17.26 -1.19
CA LEU A 140 -3.90 18.58 -1.61
C LEU A 140 -4.00 19.57 -0.46
N VAL A 141 -4.35 19.13 0.76
CA VAL A 141 -4.34 19.98 1.96
C VAL A 141 -2.92 20.50 2.22
N TYR A 142 -1.93 19.60 2.23
CA TYR A 142 -0.54 19.96 2.55
C TYR A 142 0.14 20.78 1.44
N SER A 143 -0.17 20.50 0.18
CA SER A 143 0.28 21.36 -0.94
C SER A 143 -0.45 22.71 -1.05
N GLY A 144 -1.44 22.98 -0.20
CA GLY A 144 -2.16 24.25 -0.13
C GLY A 144 -3.30 24.41 -1.16
N ASP A 145 -3.67 23.37 -1.90
CA ASP A 145 -4.84 23.36 -2.79
C ASP A 145 -6.10 22.86 -2.06
N THR A 146 -6.48 23.58 -1.01
CA THR A 146 -7.68 23.30 -0.21
C THR A 146 -8.93 23.22 -1.08
N ARG A 147 -9.00 24.00 -2.17
CA ARG A 147 -10.15 23.99 -3.08
C ARG A 147 -10.33 22.65 -3.77
N SER A 148 -9.24 22.03 -4.23
CA SER A 148 -9.31 20.69 -4.80
C SER A 148 -9.54 19.65 -3.72
N ALA A 149 -8.95 19.79 -2.53
CA ALA A 149 -9.21 18.87 -1.40
C ALA A 149 -10.71 18.80 -1.02
N ILE A 150 -11.42 19.94 -1.03
CA ILE A 150 -12.89 19.99 -0.81
C ILE A 150 -13.64 19.14 -1.84
N LYS A 151 -13.18 19.06 -3.09
CA LYS A 151 -13.82 18.21 -4.10
C LYS A 151 -13.67 16.73 -3.75
N GLU A 152 -12.51 16.34 -3.23
CA GLU A 152 -12.28 14.98 -2.76
C GLU A 152 -13.19 14.64 -1.56
N VAL A 153 -13.37 15.56 -0.60
CA VAL A 153 -14.34 15.39 0.50
C VAL A 153 -15.76 15.19 -0.04
N VAL A 154 -16.21 16.02 -0.99
CA VAL A 154 -17.56 15.89 -1.59
C VAL A 154 -17.71 14.56 -2.32
N TYR A 155 -16.67 14.15 -3.05
CA TYR A 155 -16.66 12.88 -3.76
C TYR A 155 -16.78 11.70 -2.77
N LEU A 156 -15.93 11.67 -1.74
CA LEU A 156 -15.93 10.64 -0.72
C LEU A 156 -17.25 10.61 0.04
N ASN A 157 -17.83 11.76 0.37
CA ASN A 157 -19.09 11.82 1.14
C ASN A 157 -20.27 11.13 0.42
N SER A 158 -20.21 11.03 -0.91
CA SER A 158 -21.23 10.31 -1.69
C SER A 158 -21.08 8.78 -1.70
N ARG A 159 -19.93 8.26 -1.25
CA ARG A 159 -19.52 6.85 -1.38
C ARG A 159 -19.17 6.22 -0.04
N ASP A 160 -18.41 6.94 0.77
CA ASP A 160 -17.98 6.61 2.13
C ASP A 160 -17.99 7.88 3.02
N PRO A 161 -19.10 8.15 3.73
CA PRO A 161 -19.23 9.31 4.59
C PRO A 161 -18.27 9.31 5.79
N GLU A 162 -17.82 8.14 6.25
CA GLU A 162 -16.88 8.05 7.38
C GLU A 162 -15.49 8.50 6.93
N LEU A 163 -15.04 8.00 5.78
CA LEU A 163 -13.78 8.43 5.17
C LEU A 163 -13.79 9.92 4.78
N ALA A 164 -14.96 10.42 4.34
CA ALA A 164 -15.13 11.83 4.04
C ALA A 164 -15.08 12.73 5.29
N ALA A 165 -15.66 12.27 6.40
CA ALA A 165 -15.62 12.98 7.68
C ALA A 165 -14.19 13.07 8.20
N ASP A 166 -13.42 11.99 8.12
CA ASP A 166 -12.00 12.02 8.49
C ASP A 166 -11.22 13.02 7.63
N LEU A 167 -11.35 12.97 6.30
CA LEU A 167 -10.67 13.94 5.43
C LEU A 167 -11.13 15.38 5.69
N HIS A 168 -12.40 15.59 6.06
CA HIS A 168 -12.93 16.92 6.38
C HIS A 168 -12.19 17.56 7.55
N GLU A 169 -11.82 16.80 8.58
CA GLU A 169 -11.07 17.33 9.74
C GLU A 169 -9.72 17.92 9.33
N TRP A 170 -9.06 17.34 8.31
CA TRP A 170 -7.82 17.88 7.76
C TRP A 170 -8.03 19.14 6.93
N VAL A 171 -9.14 19.22 6.19
CA VAL A 171 -9.48 20.38 5.34
C VAL A 171 -9.96 21.57 6.18
N PHE A 172 -10.66 21.30 7.28
CA PHE A 172 -11.26 22.30 8.18
C PHE A 172 -10.92 21.99 9.65
N PRO A 173 -9.68 22.24 10.10
CA PRO A 173 -9.24 21.86 11.45
C PRO A 173 -9.85 22.71 12.58
N ASP A 174 -10.52 23.81 12.26
CA ASP A 174 -11.09 24.77 13.21
C ASP A 174 -12.64 24.76 13.28
N ASP A 175 -13.31 23.84 12.56
CA ASP A 175 -14.78 23.72 12.51
C ASP A 175 -15.42 23.01 13.73
#